data_AF-A0A914C5Q2-F1
#
_entry.id   AF-A0A914C5Q2-F1
#
_cell.length_a   1.000
_cell.length_b   1.000
_cell.length_c   1.000
_cell.angle_alpha   90.00
_cell.angle_beta   90.00
_cell.angle_gamma   90.00
#
_symmetry.space_group_name_H-M   'P 1'
#
loop_
_entity.id
_entity.type
_entity.pdbx_description
1 polymer ?
#
loop_
_entity_poly.entity_id
_entity_poly.type
_entity_poly.pdbx_seq_one_letter_code
_entity_poly.pdbx_strand_id
1 'polypeptide(L)'
;MNPSERKKQTHLRCERQRREAINSGYNSLKELLPASSSFSGYNSLKELLPASSSFVGCKTTNAAILFRAAEYVKVLNDSIAKSEEDLSKLRTQYSALELIMQQYENFSMESQPFTALQIQMLQGFLDACFESFVNHVDASSYQAITRSLLMWIEQLDFQRPAEELVAPVYRQTR
;
A
#
# COMPACT_ATOMS: atom_id res chain seq x y z
N MET A 1 -49.71 32.77 49.01
CA MET A 1 -48.39 32.16 48.74
C MET A 1 -47.34 33.23 48.91
N ASN A 2 -46.38 33.04 49.82
CA ASN A 2 -45.40 34.08 50.12
C ASN A 2 -44.44 34.30 48.93
N PRO A 3 -44.01 35.54 48.63
CA PRO A 3 -43.06 35.81 47.53
C PRO A 3 -41.76 35.00 47.63
N SER A 4 -41.33 34.68 48.86
CA SER A 4 -40.17 33.84 49.16
C SER A 4 -40.37 32.38 48.74
N GLU A 5 -41.57 31.83 48.93
CA GLU A 5 -41.90 30.45 48.50
C GLU A 5 -41.93 30.32 46.99
N ARG A 6 -42.45 31.34 46.29
CA ARG A 6 -42.45 31.37 44.82
C ARG A 6 -41.03 31.36 44.25
N LYS A 7 -40.11 32.14 44.84
CA LYS A 7 -38.68 32.13 44.48
C LYS A 7 -38.04 30.76 44.71
N LYS A 8 -38.33 30.12 45.87
CA LYS A 8 -37.81 28.79 46.21
C LYS A 8 -38.29 27.71 45.22
N GLN A 9 -39.57 27.73 44.85
CA GLN A 9 -40.13 26.78 43.88
C GLN A 9 -39.51 26.94 42.48
N THR A 10 -39.37 28.18 42.00
CA THR A 10 -38.71 28.46 40.72
C THR A 10 -37.25 27.99 40.74
N HIS A 11 -36.51 28.28 41.81
CA HIS A 11 -35.12 27.82 41.94
C HIS A 11 -35.00 26.29 41.90
N LEU A 12 -35.86 25.57 42.63
CA LEU A 12 -35.87 24.10 42.62
C LEU A 12 -36.21 23.53 41.23
N ARG A 13 -37.12 24.16 40.49
CA ARG A 13 -37.45 23.77 39.12
C ARG A 13 -36.26 23.96 38.19
N CYS A 14 -35.60 25.11 38.24
CA CYS A 14 -34.41 25.38 37.43
C CYS A 14 -33.27 24.43 37.76
N GLU A 15 -33.01 24.16 39.04
CA GLU A 15 -31.95 23.22 39.45
C GLU A 15 -32.26 21.78 39.04
N ARG A 16 -33.53 21.36 39.08
CA ARG A 16 -33.94 20.05 38.56
C ARG A 16 -33.64 19.93 37.06
N GLN A 17 -34.09 20.91 36.27
CA GLN A 17 -33.85 20.93 34.82
C GLN A 17 -32.35 20.90 34.51
N ARG A 18 -31.54 21.66 35.26
CA ARG A 18 -30.07 21.65 35.12
C ARG A 18 -29.50 20.24 35.38
N ARG A 19 -29.94 19.57 36.44
CA ARG A 19 -29.48 18.20 36.77
C ARG A 19 -29.92 17.17 35.74
N GLU A 20 -31.14 17.28 35.23
CA GLU A 20 -31.66 16.40 34.17
C GLU A 20 -30.85 16.55 32.88
N ALA A 21 -30.52 17.78 32.48
CA ALA A 21 -29.67 18.04 31.32
C ALA A 21 -28.25 17.44 31.49
N ILE A 22 -27.65 17.58 32.68
CA ILE A 22 -26.35 16.99 32.99
C ILE A 22 -26.40 15.46 32.94
N ASN A 23 -27.42 14.85 33.56
CA ASN A 23 -27.58 13.40 33.55
C ASN A 23 -27.80 12.84 32.14
N SER A 24 -28.55 13.58 31.30
CA SER A 24 -28.70 13.25 29.88
C SER A 24 -27.34 13.25 29.17
N GLY A 25 -26.50 14.27 29.40
CA GLY A 25 -25.14 14.34 28.84
C GLY A 25 -24.25 13.16 29.24
N TYR A 26 -24.31 12.71 30.49
CA TYR A 26 -23.58 11.51 30.92
C TYR A 26 -24.06 10.23 30.21
N ASN A 27 -25.35 10.10 29.97
CA ASN A 27 -25.91 8.94 29.26
C ASN A 27 -25.46 8.94 27.80
N SER A 28 -25.56 10.07 27.08
CA SER A 28 -25.07 10.19 25.71
C SER A 28 -23.58 9.92 25.61
N LEU A 29 -22.78 10.44 26.56
CA LEU A 29 -21.35 10.18 26.58
C LEU A 29 -21.05 8.69 26.79
N LYS A 30 -21.80 8.01 27.65
CA LYS A 30 -21.65 6.57 27.89
C LYS A 30 -21.94 5.73 26.64
N GLU A 31 -22.88 6.15 25.81
CA GLU A 31 -23.23 5.47 24.54
C GLU A 31 -22.13 5.63 23.47
N LEU A 32 -21.43 6.77 23.46
CA LEU A 32 -20.33 7.04 22.53
C LEU A 32 -19.03 6.32 22.91
N LEU A 33 -18.88 5.94 24.18
CA LEU A 33 -17.71 5.22 24.65
C LEU A 33 -17.78 3.75 24.25
N PRO A 34 -16.64 3.15 23.83
CA PRO A 34 -16.58 1.72 23.58
C PRO A 34 -17.10 0.93 24.78
N ALA A 35 -18.00 -0.03 24.51
CA ALA A 35 -18.51 -0.93 25.54
C ALA A 35 -17.32 -1.60 26.25
N SER A 36 -17.39 -1.72 27.58
CA SER A 36 -16.26 -2.14 28.43
C SER A 36 -15.73 -3.56 28.14
N SER A 37 -16.40 -4.31 27.26
CA SER A 37 -15.99 -5.65 26.80
C SER A 37 -15.11 -5.66 25.56
N SER A 38 -14.93 -4.54 24.84
CA SER A 38 -14.28 -4.56 23.51
C SER A 38 -13.03 -3.68 23.36
N PHE A 39 -12.62 -2.92 24.39
CA PHE A 39 -11.40 -2.12 24.30
C PHE A 39 -10.18 -2.89 24.80
N SER A 40 -9.35 -3.33 23.85
CA SER A 40 -8.11 -4.10 24.02
C SER A 40 -7.11 -3.47 25.02
N GLY A 41 -7.14 -2.14 25.20
CA GLY A 41 -6.29 -1.44 26.17
C GLY A 41 -6.68 -1.61 27.65
N TYR A 42 -7.87 -2.13 27.97
CA TYR A 42 -8.28 -2.36 29.37
C TYR A 42 -7.52 -3.51 30.04
N ASN A 43 -6.91 -4.42 29.29
CA ASN A 43 -6.17 -5.53 29.90
C ASN A 43 -4.85 -5.06 30.55
N SER A 44 -4.21 -4.00 30.06
CA SER A 44 -2.98 -3.46 30.67
C SER A 44 -3.23 -2.56 31.88
N LEU A 45 -4.38 -1.89 31.98
CA LEU A 45 -4.73 -1.07 33.15
C LEU A 45 -5.40 -1.88 34.28
N LYS A 46 -5.84 -3.11 33.98
CA LYS A 46 -6.40 -4.05 34.96
C LYS A 46 -5.39 -4.52 36.00
N GLU A 47 -4.10 -4.47 35.68
CA GLU A 47 -3.02 -4.94 36.57
C GLU A 47 -2.58 -3.87 37.60
N LEU A 48 -2.88 -2.59 37.34
CA LEU A 48 -2.54 -1.45 38.22
C LEU A 48 -3.72 -0.98 39.09
N LEU A 49 -4.93 -1.50 38.87
CA LEU A 49 -6.12 -1.19 39.66
C LEU A 49 -6.51 -2.40 40.52
N PRO A 50 -6.71 -2.24 41.85
CA PRO A 50 -7.07 -3.34 42.72
C PRO A 50 -8.32 -4.05 42.19
N ALA A 51 -8.29 -5.39 42.25
CA ALA A 51 -9.17 -6.37 41.60
C ALA A 51 -10.68 -6.31 41.94
N SER A 52 -11.31 -5.13 41.89
CA SER A 52 -12.75 -4.93 42.09
C SER A 52 -13.47 -4.36 40.87
N SER A 53 -12.78 -4.14 39.75
CA SER A 53 -13.34 -3.46 38.57
C SER A 53 -13.83 -4.40 37.46
N SER A 54 -13.88 -5.71 37.68
CA SER A 54 -14.75 -6.59 36.90
C SER A 54 -16.19 -6.39 37.35
N PHE A 55 -16.85 -5.36 36.83
CA PHE A 55 -18.24 -5.10 37.17
C PHE A 55 -19.14 -5.14 35.93
N VAL A 56 -19.42 -6.36 35.51
CA VAL A 56 -20.65 -6.68 34.76
C VAL A 56 -21.80 -6.48 35.74
N GLY A 57 -22.49 -5.32 35.66
CA GLY A 57 -23.68 -5.01 36.45
C GLY A 57 -23.68 -3.74 37.32
N CYS A 58 -22.62 -2.90 37.37
CA CYS A 58 -22.61 -1.73 38.27
C CYS A 58 -23.00 -0.54 37.45
N LYS A 59 -23.71 0.36 38.10
CA LYS A 59 -23.86 1.72 37.62
C LYS A 59 -22.45 2.33 37.53
N THR A 60 -21.91 2.41 36.32
CA THR A 60 -20.69 3.16 36.02
C THR A 60 -20.84 4.56 36.61
N THR A 61 -19.93 4.97 37.49
CA THR A 61 -20.03 6.26 38.15
C THR A 61 -19.77 7.40 37.17
N ASN A 62 -20.34 8.58 37.42
CA ASN A 62 -20.11 9.77 36.58
C ASN A 62 -18.61 10.08 36.43
N ALA A 63 -17.83 9.91 37.50
CA ALA A 63 -16.38 10.07 37.47
C ALA A 63 -15.72 9.08 36.49
N ALA A 64 -16.08 7.80 36.55
CA ALA A 64 -15.55 6.80 35.62
C ALA A 64 -15.91 7.10 34.15
N ILE A 65 -17.11 7.62 33.88
CA ILE A 65 -17.51 8.04 32.53
C ILE A 65 -16.59 9.16 32.02
N LEU A 66 -16.30 10.17 32.84
CA LEU A 66 -15.43 11.28 32.45
C LEU A 66 -13.99 10.83 32.19
N PHE A 67 -13.42 10.00 33.06
CA PHE A 67 -12.07 9.48 32.87
C PHE A 67 -11.94 8.71 31.55
N ARG A 68 -12.90 7.81 31.29
CA ARG A 68 -12.94 7.04 30.05
C ARG A 68 -13.09 7.92 28.82
N ALA A 69 -13.89 8.98 28.90
CA ALA A 69 -14.02 9.94 27.82
C ALA A 69 -12.72 10.70 27.54
N ALA A 70 -12.03 11.15 28.58
CA ALA A 70 -10.74 11.81 28.43
C ALA A 70 -9.69 10.90 27.78
N GLU A 71 -9.62 9.64 28.23
CA GLU A 71 -8.72 8.65 27.63
C GLU A 71 -9.11 8.31 26.19
N TYR A 72 -10.40 8.15 25.89
CA TYR A 72 -10.86 7.83 24.55
C TYR A 72 -10.58 8.96 23.55
N VAL A 73 -10.76 10.22 23.95
CA VAL A 73 -10.37 11.38 23.14
C VAL A 73 -8.87 11.35 22.83
N LYS A 74 -8.03 11.00 23.81
CA LYS A 74 -6.59 10.86 23.60
C LYS A 74 -6.28 9.77 22.57
N VAL A 75 -6.87 8.59 22.74
CA VAL A 75 -6.70 7.46 21.80
C VAL A 75 -7.17 7.83 20.38
N LEU A 76 -8.28 8.53 20.26
CA LEU A 76 -8.77 9.01 18.95
C LEU A 76 -7.79 9.98 18.31
N ASN A 77 -7.22 10.93 19.06
CA ASN A 77 -6.21 11.85 18.54
C ASN A 77 -4.95 11.11 18.08
N ASP A 78 -4.47 10.15 18.87
CA ASP A 78 -3.31 9.32 18.50
C ASP A 78 -3.61 8.50 17.23
N SER A 79 -4.84 7.98 17.11
CA SER A 79 -5.28 7.25 15.92
C SER A 79 -5.40 8.13 14.67
N ILE A 80 -5.85 9.38 14.83
CA ILE A 80 -5.92 10.35 13.73
C ILE A 80 -4.50 10.67 13.26
N ALA A 81 -3.60 11.01 14.18
CA ALA A 81 -2.21 11.33 13.85
C ALA A 81 -1.51 10.17 13.12
N LYS A 82 -1.73 8.93 13.57
CA LYS A 82 -1.22 7.74 12.89
C LYS A 82 -1.80 7.58 11.47
N SER A 83 -3.11 7.78 11.32
CA SER A 83 -3.77 7.68 10.01
C SER A 83 -3.28 8.75 9.03
N GLU A 84 -3.00 9.95 9.52
CA GLU A 84 -2.41 11.03 8.72
C GLU A 84 -0.98 10.69 8.27
N GLU A 85 -0.17 10.10 9.14
CA GLU A 85 1.17 9.60 8.80
C GLU A 85 1.11 8.52 7.70
N ASP A 86 0.23 7.55 7.86
CA ASP A 86 0.05 6.46 6.88
C ASP A 86 -0.45 6.98 5.53
N LEU A 87 -1.40 7.94 5.53
CA LEU A 87 -1.84 8.62 4.31
C LEU A 87 -0.71 9.39 3.63
N SER A 88 0.15 10.05 4.41
CA SER A 88 1.32 10.76 3.87
C SER A 88 2.27 9.80 3.16
N LYS A 89 2.60 8.67 3.80
CA LYS A 89 3.44 7.62 3.19
C LYS A 89 2.83 7.09 1.89
N LEU A 90 1.53 6.82 1.88
CA LEU A 90 0.84 6.30 0.70
C LEU A 90 0.84 7.31 -0.46
N ARG A 91 0.64 8.60 -0.15
CA ARG A 91 0.75 9.68 -1.15
C ARG A 91 2.14 9.77 -1.76
N THR A 92 3.19 9.66 -0.94
CA THR A 92 4.57 9.64 -1.43
C THR A 92 4.82 8.45 -2.35
N GLN A 93 4.35 7.25 -1.98
CA GLN A 93 4.49 6.06 -2.82
C GLN A 93 3.75 6.20 -4.16
N TYR A 94 2.52 6.72 -4.13
CA TYR A 94 1.74 6.97 -5.34
C TYR A 94 2.46 7.95 -6.28
N SER A 95 2.96 9.07 -5.74
CA SER A 95 3.70 10.06 -6.53
C SER A 95 5.00 9.47 -7.11
N ALA A 96 5.71 8.63 -6.36
CA ALA A 96 6.90 7.95 -6.87
C ALA A 96 6.57 6.99 -8.02
N LEU A 97 5.47 6.23 -7.92
CA LEU A 97 4.99 5.35 -8.99
C LEU A 97 4.57 6.13 -10.24
N GLU A 98 3.88 7.25 -10.07
CA GLU A 98 3.49 8.13 -11.17
C GLU A 98 4.71 8.68 -11.92
N LEU A 99 5.74 9.11 -11.19
CA LEU A 99 7.01 9.53 -11.80
C LEU A 99 7.67 8.38 -12.58
N ILE A 100 7.72 7.16 -12.02
CA ILE A 100 8.28 5.99 -12.70
C ILE A 100 7.51 5.70 -13.99
N MET A 101 6.18 5.72 -13.95
CA MET A 101 5.34 5.51 -15.12
C MET A 101 5.64 6.54 -16.22
N GLN A 102 5.73 7.83 -15.85
CA GLN A 102 6.08 8.89 -16.77
C GLN A 102 7.48 8.69 -17.39
N GLN A 103 8.46 8.20 -16.62
CA GLN A 103 9.78 7.87 -17.18
C GLN A 103 9.71 6.72 -18.20
N TYR A 104 8.91 5.69 -17.96
CA TYR A 104 8.72 4.62 -18.93
C TYR A 104 8.04 5.09 -20.23
N GLU A 105 7.06 6.00 -20.13
CA GLU A 105 6.44 6.63 -21.29
C GLU A 105 7.48 7.41 -22.10
N ASN A 106 8.32 8.21 -21.42
CA ASN A 106 9.39 8.96 -22.07
C ASN A 106 10.42 8.04 -22.74
N PHE A 107 10.88 6.97 -22.08
CA PHE A 107 11.79 6.00 -22.68
C PHE A 107 11.18 5.29 -23.89
N SER A 108 9.87 5.05 -23.89
CA SER A 108 9.17 4.50 -25.05
C SER A 108 9.12 5.48 -26.23
N MET A 109 9.20 6.79 -25.99
CA MET A 109 9.22 7.82 -27.04
C MET A 109 10.65 8.13 -27.52
N GLU A 110 11.65 8.03 -26.63
CA GLU A 110 13.07 8.23 -26.96
C GLU A 110 13.73 7.00 -27.59
N SER A 111 13.19 5.80 -27.34
CA SER A 111 13.55 4.60 -28.09
C SER A 111 13.08 4.79 -29.52
N GLN A 112 13.96 5.28 -30.41
CA GLN A 112 13.79 5.12 -31.85
C GLN A 112 13.33 3.68 -32.08
N PRO A 113 12.09 3.44 -32.55
CA PRO A 113 11.68 2.09 -32.86
C PRO A 113 12.71 1.58 -33.86
N PHE A 114 13.31 0.41 -33.58
CA PHE A 114 14.16 -0.25 -34.56
C PHE A 114 13.38 -0.21 -35.87
N THR A 115 13.96 0.44 -36.87
CA THR A 115 13.28 0.55 -38.17
C THR A 115 12.94 -0.86 -38.63
N ALA A 116 11.84 -1.03 -39.37
CA ALA A 116 11.48 -2.35 -39.91
C ALA A 116 12.69 -3.02 -40.61
N LEU A 117 13.58 -2.20 -41.19
CA LEU A 117 14.88 -2.58 -41.72
C LEU A 117 15.82 -3.23 -40.70
N GLN A 118 16.04 -2.59 -39.55
CA GLN A 118 16.90 -3.12 -38.48
C GLN A 118 16.35 -4.42 -37.91
N ILE A 119 15.02 -4.54 -37.79
CA ILE A 119 14.37 -5.78 -37.35
C ILE A 119 14.57 -6.89 -38.38
N GLN A 120 14.42 -6.58 -39.68
CA GLN A 120 14.61 -7.54 -40.75
C GLN A 120 16.07 -8.00 -40.88
N MET A 121 17.03 -7.09 -40.64
CA MET A 121 18.46 -7.43 -40.59
C MET A 121 18.78 -8.31 -39.38
N LEU A 122 18.23 -8.00 -38.20
CA LEU A 122 18.42 -8.84 -37.02
C LEU A 122 17.82 -10.23 -37.23
N GLN A 123 16.62 -10.31 -37.82
CA GLN A 123 15.96 -11.57 -38.11
C GLN A 123 16.82 -12.44 -39.03
N GLY A 124 17.24 -11.91 -40.19
CA GLY A 124 18.02 -12.73 -41.12
C GLY A 124 19.42 -13.07 -40.59
N PHE A 125 20.01 -12.24 -39.71
CA PHE A 125 21.23 -12.59 -38.98
C PHE A 125 21.01 -13.80 -38.07
N LEU A 126 19.94 -13.79 -37.27
CA LEU A 126 19.59 -14.89 -36.37
C LEU A 126 19.26 -16.17 -37.16
N ASP A 127 18.57 -16.05 -38.28
CA ASP A 127 18.25 -17.17 -39.17
C ASP A 127 19.53 -17.79 -39.76
N ALA A 128 20.49 -16.98 -40.22
CA ALA A 128 21.78 -17.46 -40.73
C ALA A 128 22.61 -18.13 -39.63
N CYS A 129 22.63 -17.58 -38.41
CA CYS A 129 23.27 -18.22 -37.26
C CYS A 129 22.62 -19.56 -36.93
N PHE A 130 21.29 -19.64 -36.98
CA PHE A 130 20.56 -20.87 -36.69
C PHE A 130 20.78 -21.93 -37.76
N GLU A 131 20.76 -21.56 -39.05
CA GLU A 131 21.07 -22.48 -40.14
C GLU A 131 22.51 -23.02 -40.03
N SER A 132 23.46 -22.14 -39.72
CA SER A 132 24.85 -22.54 -39.44
C SER A 132 24.93 -23.53 -38.28
N PHE A 133 24.22 -23.25 -37.17
CA PHE A 133 24.14 -24.14 -36.02
C PHE A 133 23.62 -25.53 -36.41
N VAL A 134 22.50 -25.59 -37.12
CA VAL A 134 21.86 -26.86 -37.54
C VAL A 134 22.80 -27.70 -38.41
N ASN A 135 23.59 -27.06 -39.27
CA ASN A 135 24.49 -27.76 -40.19
C ASN A 135 25.79 -28.25 -39.52
N HIS A 136 26.26 -27.58 -38.46
CA HIS A 136 27.59 -27.84 -37.88
C HIS A 136 27.56 -28.47 -36.48
N VAL A 137 26.44 -28.42 -35.77
CA VAL A 137 26.31 -28.98 -34.42
C VAL A 137 25.60 -30.33 -34.47
N ASP A 138 26.33 -31.39 -34.10
CA ASP A 138 25.80 -32.76 -34.04
C ASP A 138 25.13 -33.02 -32.68
N ALA A 139 23.81 -33.18 -32.70
CA ALA A 139 22.99 -33.46 -31.52
C ALA A 139 22.86 -34.93 -31.13
N SER A 140 23.56 -35.85 -31.81
CA SER A 140 23.35 -37.30 -31.67
C SER A 140 23.81 -37.89 -30.34
N SER A 141 24.74 -37.25 -29.63
CA SER A 141 25.19 -37.66 -28.29
C SER A 141 25.84 -36.48 -27.53
N TYR A 142 25.90 -36.56 -26.20
CA TYR A 142 26.52 -35.52 -25.37
C TYR A 142 27.98 -35.24 -25.74
N GLN A 143 28.74 -36.28 -26.09
CA GLN A 143 30.13 -36.16 -26.51
C GLN A 143 30.26 -35.53 -27.91
N ALA A 144 29.33 -35.85 -28.83
CA ALA A 144 29.29 -35.24 -30.14
C ALA A 144 28.95 -33.74 -30.05
N ILE A 145 27.91 -33.39 -29.28
CA ILE A 145 27.45 -32.01 -29.04
C ILE A 145 28.59 -31.16 -28.48
N THR A 146 29.24 -31.60 -27.41
CA THR A 146 30.29 -30.82 -26.74
C THR A 146 31.48 -30.55 -27.66
N ARG A 147 31.80 -31.49 -28.56
CA ARG A 147 32.86 -31.31 -29.55
C ARG A 147 32.43 -30.40 -30.71
N SER A 148 31.27 -30.65 -31.30
CA SER A 148 30.79 -29.90 -32.48
C SER A 148 30.38 -28.47 -32.14
N LEU A 149 29.82 -28.25 -30.95
CA LEU A 149 29.42 -26.92 -30.48
C LEU A 149 30.63 -26.01 -30.27
N LEU A 150 31.72 -26.52 -29.66
CA LEU A 150 32.95 -25.76 -29.45
C LEU A 150 33.57 -25.34 -30.79
N MET A 151 33.64 -26.28 -31.74
CA MET A 151 34.16 -26.03 -33.09
C MET A 151 33.30 -25.02 -33.85
N TRP A 152 31.97 -25.08 -33.70
CA TRP A 152 31.04 -24.14 -34.32
C TRP A 152 31.20 -22.71 -33.77
N ILE A 153 31.35 -22.56 -32.44
CA ILE A 153 31.59 -21.26 -31.81
C ILE A 153 32.91 -20.63 -32.28
N GLU A 154 33.96 -21.43 -32.45
CA GLU A 154 35.25 -20.94 -32.95
C GLU A 154 35.20 -20.52 -34.43
N GLN A 155 34.27 -21.07 -35.20
CA GLN A 155 34.07 -20.77 -36.63
C GLN A 155 33.00 -19.70 -36.89
N LEU A 156 32.25 -19.29 -35.86
CA LEU A 156 31.25 -18.23 -35.92
C LEU A 156 31.95 -16.88 -36.16
N ASP A 157 32.03 -16.49 -37.42
CA ASP A 157 32.47 -15.16 -37.82
C ASP A 157 31.28 -14.19 -37.74
N PHE A 158 31.23 -13.37 -36.69
CA PHE A 158 30.17 -12.38 -36.50
C PHE A 158 30.23 -11.20 -37.49
N GLN A 159 31.29 -11.08 -38.30
CA GLN A 159 31.48 -9.98 -39.25
C GLN A 159 30.90 -10.30 -40.64
N ARG A 160 31.03 -11.55 -41.10
CA ARG A 160 30.59 -11.98 -42.45
C ARG A 160 29.07 -11.89 -42.68
N PRO A 161 28.21 -12.37 -41.75
CA PRO A 161 26.76 -12.28 -41.90
C PRO A 161 26.26 -10.83 -41.98
N ALA A 162 26.93 -9.89 -41.33
CA ALA A 162 26.56 -8.48 -41.38
C ALA A 162 26.75 -7.88 -42.78
N GLU A 163 27.83 -8.21 -43.49
CA GLU A 163 28.09 -7.68 -44.85
C GLU A 163 27.19 -8.32 -45.91
N GLU A 164 26.95 -9.64 -45.83
CA GLU A 164 26.08 -10.37 -46.77
C GLU A 164 24.60 -10.04 -46.59
N LEU A 165 24.13 -9.74 -45.37
CA LEU A 165 22.75 -9.30 -45.14
C LEU A 165 22.51 -7.83 -45.54
N VAL A 166 23.53 -6.98 -45.45
CA VAL A 166 23.44 -5.57 -45.82
C VAL A 166 23.31 -5.40 -47.35
N ALA A 167 24.03 -6.20 -48.14
CA ALA A 167 24.09 -6.08 -49.59
C ALA A 167 22.74 -6.22 -50.35
N PRO A 168 21.85 -7.19 -50.06
CA PRO A 168 20.55 -7.30 -50.72
C PRO A 168 19.57 -6.23 -50.25
N VAL A 169 19.66 -5.81 -48.99
CA VAL A 169 18.78 -4.79 -48.39
C VAL A 169 18.97 -3.43 -49.06
N TYR A 170 20.20 -3.03 -49.38
CA TYR A 170 20.48 -1.79 -50.13
C TYR A 170 20.06 -1.84 -51.61
N ARG A 171 19.88 -3.03 -52.21
CA ARG A 171 19.40 -3.15 -53.60
C ARG A 171 17.88 -3.02 -53.71
N GLN A 172 17.14 -3.30 -52.64
CA GLN A 172 15.67 -3.26 -52.63
C GLN A 172 15.12 -1.83 -52.48
N THR A 173 15.95 -0.87 -52.04
CA THR A 173 15.59 0.54 -51.78
C THR A 173 15.95 1.51 -52.90
N ARG A 174 16.31 1.02 -54.09
CA ARG A 174 16.63 1.85 -55.28
C ARG A 174 15.68 1.60 -56.44
#